data_AF-X1U1B8-F1
#
_entry.id   AF-X1U1B8-F1
#
_cell.length_a   1.000
_cell.length_b   1.000
_cell.length_c   1.000
_cell.angle_alpha   90.00
_cell.angle_beta   90.00
_cell.angle_gamma   90.00
#
_symmetry.space_group_name_H-M   'P 1'
#
loop_
_entity.id
_entity.type
_entity.pdbx_description
1 polymer ?
#
loop_
_entity_poly.entity_id
_entity_poly.type
_entity_poly.pdbx_seq_one_letter_code
_entity_poly.pdbx_strand_id
1 'polypeptide(L)'
;MSGIKISIIGAGSAVFSLRLVGDLCKTKGLSGSSVSLMDINKKRLNAVHNLAERYASESGANLKFEKTTDMKQSIKDADFVINTALVGGHEGLDASRKVGEKHGYKRGIDSQEFNMVSDYPTLSNYNQLKFFLDVAHSMEEICPNPI
;
A
#
# COMPACT_ATOMS: atom_id res chain seq x y z
N MET A 1 -25.94 6.45 7.80
CA MET A 1 -24.66 7.07 7.39
C MET A 1 -24.01 6.11 6.40
N SER A 2 -23.62 6.58 5.22
CA SER A 2 -22.79 5.78 4.31
C SER A 2 -21.51 5.39 5.04
N GLY A 3 -21.12 4.11 4.99
CA GLY A 3 -19.88 3.66 5.63
C GLY A 3 -18.67 4.31 4.96
N ILE A 4 -17.62 4.57 5.73
CA ILE A 4 -16.34 5.10 5.23
C ILE A 4 -15.69 4.06 4.31
N LYS A 5 -15.15 4.45 3.16
CA LYS A 5 -14.34 3.59 2.30
C LYS A 5 -12.86 3.91 2.45
N ILE A 6 -12.08 2.88 2.79
CA ILE A 6 -10.62 2.95 2.98
C ILE A 6 -9.95 2.11 1.90
N SER A 7 -9.17 2.72 1.02
CA SER A 7 -8.33 2.03 0.04
C SER A 7 -6.94 1.77 0.61
N ILE A 8 -6.41 0.55 0.44
CA ILE A 8 -5.04 0.19 0.80
C ILE A 8 -4.32 -0.26 -0.46
N ILE A 9 -3.44 0.58 -1.00
CA ILE A 9 -2.62 0.30 -2.18
C ILE A 9 -1.32 -0.35 -1.73
N GLY A 10 -0.98 -1.52 -2.28
CA GLY A 10 0.11 -2.36 -1.78
C GLY A 10 -0.32 -3.28 -0.64
N ALA A 11 -1.60 -3.64 -0.58
CA ALA A 11 -2.21 -4.44 0.48
C ALA A 11 -1.55 -5.81 0.68
N GLY A 12 -0.78 -6.33 -0.27
CA GLY A 12 0.01 -7.55 -0.11
C GLY A 12 1.13 -7.44 0.93
N SER A 13 1.39 -6.25 1.49
CA SER A 13 2.20 -6.05 2.70
C SER A 13 1.49 -6.60 3.96
N ALA A 14 1.48 -7.93 4.10
CA ALA A 14 0.59 -8.64 5.02
C ALA A 14 0.64 -8.15 6.47
N VAL A 15 1.83 -7.90 7.03
CA VAL A 15 1.95 -7.41 8.42
C VAL A 15 1.33 -6.03 8.58
N PHE A 16 1.60 -5.11 7.64
CA PHE A 16 1.06 -3.76 7.68
C PHE A 16 -0.47 -3.78 7.52
N SER A 17 -0.96 -4.47 6.48
CA SER A 17 -2.39 -4.56 6.20
C SER A 17 -3.17 -5.20 7.34
N LEU A 18 -2.69 -6.29 7.92
CA LEU A 18 -3.41 -6.98 9.00
C LEU A 18 -3.35 -6.21 10.33
N ARG A 19 -2.30 -5.42 10.59
CA ARG A 19 -2.28 -4.50 11.73
C ARG A 19 -3.35 -3.43 11.57
N LEU A 20 -3.42 -2.79 10.40
CA LEU A 20 -4.43 -1.79 10.11
C LEU A 20 -5.84 -2.37 10.20
N VAL A 21 -6.09 -3.55 9.62
CA VAL A 21 -7.38 -4.26 9.78
C VAL A 21 -7.69 -4.52 11.25
N GLY A 22 -6.71 -4.95 12.03
CA GLY A 22 -6.86 -5.16 13.47
C GLY A 22 -7.27 -3.91 14.23
N ASP A 23 -6.70 -2.76 13.87
CA ASP A 23 -7.04 -1.47 14.48
C ASP A 23 -8.41 -0.97 14.05
N LEU A 24 -8.77 -1.15 12.77
CA LEU A 24 -10.12 -0.85 12.26
C LEU A 24 -11.18 -1.67 12.99
N CYS A 25 -10.95 -2.98 13.20
CA CYS A 25 -11.87 -3.86 13.93
C CYS A 25 -12.13 -3.40 15.36
N LYS A 26 -11.13 -2.77 16.01
CA LYS A 26 -11.21 -2.28 17.39
C LYS A 26 -11.81 -0.87 17.49
N THR A 27 -11.92 -0.15 16.37
CA THR A 27 -12.34 1.24 16.34
C THR A 27 -13.84 1.34 16.09
N LYS A 28 -14.64 1.46 17.16
CA LYS A 28 -16.11 1.50 17.09
C LYS A 28 -16.67 2.57 16.13
N GLY A 29 -16.01 3.73 16.05
CA GLY A 29 -16.41 4.81 15.15
C GLY A 29 -16.26 4.49 13.66
N LEU A 30 -15.51 3.44 13.31
CA LEU A 30 -15.31 2.97 11.94
C LEU A 30 -16.11 1.69 11.63
N SER A 31 -17.01 1.27 12.54
CA SER A 31 -17.91 0.14 12.29
C SER A 31 -18.82 0.43 11.09
N GLY A 32 -18.96 -0.54 10.20
CA GLY A 32 -19.70 -0.45 8.93
C GLY A 32 -18.87 0.06 7.74
N SER A 33 -17.59 0.37 7.95
CA SER A 33 -16.68 0.79 6.88
C SER A 33 -16.40 -0.32 5.86
N SER A 34 -16.04 0.08 4.64
CA SER A 34 -15.50 -0.81 3.62
C SER A 34 -13.98 -0.62 3.47
N VAL A 35 -13.27 -1.72 3.28
CA VAL A 35 -11.83 -1.76 3.06
C VAL A 35 -11.55 -2.37 1.70
N SER A 36 -10.96 -1.59 0.81
CA SER A 36 -10.56 -2.01 -0.53
C SER A 36 -9.07 -2.36 -0.54
N LEU A 37 -8.76 -3.66 -0.63
CA LEU A 37 -7.40 -4.16 -0.68
C LEU A 37 -6.93 -4.19 -2.13
N MET A 38 -5.87 -3.43 -2.46
CA MET A 38 -5.31 -3.40 -3.80
C MET A 38 -3.85 -3.84 -3.81
N ASP A 39 -3.53 -4.81 -4.67
CA ASP A 39 -2.15 -5.21 -4.95
C ASP A 39 -2.07 -5.86 -6.34
N ILE A 40 -0.96 -5.65 -7.06
CA ILE A 40 -0.72 -6.28 -8.36
C ILE A 40 -0.40 -7.79 -8.23
N ASN A 41 0.10 -8.21 -7.07
CA ASN A 41 0.41 -9.60 -6.77
C ASN A 41 -0.82 -10.34 -6.22
N LYS A 42 -1.55 -11.02 -7.11
CA LYS A 42 -2.78 -11.77 -6.77
C LYS A 42 -2.60 -12.77 -5.63
N LYS A 43 -1.44 -13.43 -5.52
CA LYS A 43 -1.20 -14.43 -4.47
C LYS A 43 -1.14 -13.76 -3.09
N ARG A 44 -0.35 -12.69 -2.96
CA ARG A 44 -0.25 -11.90 -1.72
C ARG A 44 -1.58 -11.25 -1.38
N LEU A 45 -2.26 -10.67 -2.36
CA LEU A 45 -3.57 -10.05 -2.21
C LEU A 45 -4.61 -11.04 -1.66
N ASN A 46 -4.70 -12.23 -2.26
CA ASN A 46 -5.63 -13.26 -1.82
C ASN A 46 -5.35 -13.73 -0.38
N ALA A 47 -4.08 -13.88 -0.01
CA ALA A 47 -3.70 -14.27 1.34
C ALA A 47 -4.14 -13.21 2.37
N VAL A 48 -3.88 -11.92 2.10
CA VAL A 48 -4.25 -10.84 3.01
C VAL A 48 -5.76 -10.68 3.11
N HIS A 49 -6.49 -10.73 1.99
CA HIS A 49 -7.94 -10.64 1.98
C HIS A 49 -8.59 -11.74 2.84
N ASN A 50 -8.18 -13.00 2.64
CA ASN A 50 -8.73 -14.12 3.40
C ASN A 50 -8.46 -13.99 4.90
N LEU A 51 -7.26 -13.52 5.28
CA LEU A 51 -6.91 -13.30 6.69
C LEU A 51 -7.66 -12.10 7.28
N ALA A 52 -7.88 -11.03 6.52
CA ALA A 52 -8.61 -9.85 6.95
C ALA A 52 -10.10 -10.16 7.21
N GLU A 53 -10.76 -10.86 6.29
CA GLU A 53 -12.15 -11.30 6.46
C GLU A 53 -12.29 -12.23 7.67
N ARG A 54 -11.38 -13.19 7.81
CA ARG A 54 -11.37 -14.12 8.95
C ARG A 54 -11.18 -13.38 10.27
N TYR A 55 -10.25 -12.43 10.33
CA TYR A 55 -9.99 -11.63 11.53
C TYR A 55 -11.21 -10.80 11.94
N ALA A 56 -11.85 -10.13 10.98
CA ALA A 56 -13.05 -9.34 11.26
C ALA A 56 -14.22 -10.22 11.74
N SER A 57 -14.42 -11.39 11.11
CA SER A 57 -15.43 -12.38 11.52
C SER A 57 -15.18 -12.90 12.95
N GLU A 58 -13.96 -13.35 13.24
CA GLU A 58 -13.60 -13.89 14.57
C GLU A 58 -13.65 -12.82 15.68
N SER A 59 -13.41 -11.54 15.34
CA SER A 59 -13.51 -10.42 16.29
C SER A 59 -14.93 -9.83 16.42
N GLY A 60 -15.89 -10.27 15.60
CA GLY A 60 -17.24 -9.71 15.56
C GLY A 60 -17.31 -8.28 15.02
N ALA A 61 -16.30 -7.85 14.28
CA ALA A 61 -16.24 -6.51 13.70
C ALA A 61 -17.11 -6.43 12.43
N ASN A 62 -17.88 -5.35 12.32
CA ASN A 62 -18.67 -5.06 11.13
C ASN A 62 -17.81 -4.28 10.12
N LEU A 63 -16.97 -4.96 9.36
CA LEU A 63 -16.21 -4.40 8.24
C LEU A 63 -16.50 -5.18 6.97
N LYS A 64 -16.56 -4.49 5.83
CA LYS A 64 -16.70 -5.10 4.51
C LYS A 64 -15.37 -5.07 3.79
N PHE A 65 -15.00 -6.17 3.15
CA PHE A 65 -13.76 -6.25 2.38
C PHE A 65 -14.08 -6.43 0.90
N GLU A 66 -13.32 -5.75 0.06
CA GLU A 66 -13.19 -6.05 -1.35
C GLU A 66 -11.70 -6.14 -1.70
N LYS A 67 -11.39 -6.80 -2.82
CA LYS A 67 -10.03 -6.84 -3.37
C LYS A 67 -10.04 -6.58 -4.85
N THR A 68 -9.01 -5.90 -5.33
CA THR A 68 -8.82 -5.66 -6.76
C THR A 68 -7.34 -5.59 -7.10
N THR A 69 -7.01 -5.84 -8.37
CA THR A 69 -5.68 -5.55 -8.93
C THR A 69 -5.65 -4.22 -9.69
N ASP A 70 -6.77 -3.50 -9.74
CA ASP A 70 -6.93 -2.23 -10.42
C ASP A 70 -6.91 -1.08 -9.40
N MET A 71 -5.97 -0.15 -9.58
CA MET A 71 -5.77 0.96 -8.65
C MET A 71 -6.95 1.93 -8.68
N LYS A 72 -7.48 2.25 -9.86
CA LYS A 72 -8.58 3.20 -10.03
C LYS A 72 -9.87 2.66 -9.41
N GLN A 73 -10.13 1.36 -9.54
CA GLN A 73 -11.26 0.71 -8.86
C GLN A 73 -11.16 0.79 -7.34
N SER A 74 -9.96 0.63 -6.78
CA SER A 74 -9.77 0.71 -5.33
C SER A 74 -9.96 2.13 -4.80
N ILE A 75 -9.40 3.12 -5.52
CA ILE A 75 -9.48 4.54 -5.15
C ILE A 75 -10.91 5.07 -5.30
N LYS A 76 -11.68 4.59 -6.29
CA LYS A 76 -13.02 5.12 -6.57
C LYS A 76 -13.91 5.16 -5.32
N ASP A 77 -14.46 6.32 -5.03
CA ASP A 77 -15.33 6.59 -3.87
C ASP A 77 -14.64 6.39 -2.50
N ALA A 78 -13.30 6.32 -2.44
CA ALA A 78 -12.56 6.21 -1.18
C ALA A 78 -12.51 7.56 -0.44
N ASP A 79 -12.75 7.52 0.87
CA ASP A 79 -12.54 8.65 1.78
C ASP A 79 -11.07 8.75 2.21
N PHE A 80 -10.39 7.59 2.32
CA PHE A 80 -8.98 7.50 2.67
C PHE A 80 -8.22 6.60 1.69
N VAL A 81 -7.04 7.02 1.24
CA VAL A 81 -6.15 6.21 0.39
C VAL A 81 -4.80 6.03 1.07
N ILE A 82 -4.53 4.80 1.52
CA ILE A 82 -3.28 4.45 2.20
C ILE A 82 -2.36 3.75 1.21
N ASN A 83 -1.29 4.43 0.80
CA ASN A 83 -0.29 3.86 -0.10
C ASN A 83 0.90 3.27 0.68
N THR A 84 1.04 1.95 0.62
CA THR A 84 2.16 1.17 1.19
C THR A 84 2.89 0.36 0.11
N ALA A 85 2.63 0.64 -1.17
CA ALA A 85 3.26 -0.09 -2.27
C ALA A 85 4.73 0.31 -2.44
N LEU A 86 5.57 -0.68 -2.71
CA LEU A 86 6.98 -0.52 -3.10
C LEU A 86 7.16 -1.05 -4.52
N VAL A 87 7.17 -0.15 -5.50
CA VAL A 87 7.33 -0.46 -6.93
C VAL A 87 8.70 -1.09 -7.17
N GLY A 88 8.71 -2.23 -7.86
CA GLY A 88 9.91 -3.05 -8.08
C GLY A 88 10.30 -3.93 -6.88
N GLY A 89 9.76 -3.67 -5.70
CA GLY A 89 10.04 -4.44 -4.48
C GLY A 89 11.52 -4.47 -4.09
N HIS A 90 11.85 -5.33 -3.13
CA HIS A 90 13.22 -5.48 -2.64
C HIS A 90 14.18 -6.01 -3.72
N GLU A 91 13.69 -6.83 -4.66
CA GLU A 91 14.50 -7.31 -5.78
C GLU A 91 14.98 -6.16 -6.67
N GLY A 92 14.11 -5.18 -6.96
CA GLY A 92 14.48 -3.98 -7.71
C GLY A 92 15.50 -3.12 -6.96
N LEU A 93 15.33 -2.95 -5.65
CA LEU A 93 16.28 -2.22 -4.80
C LEU A 93 17.66 -2.89 -4.80
N ASP A 94 17.70 -4.22 -4.62
CA ASP A 94 18.95 -4.97 -4.61
C ASP A 94 19.63 -4.97 -5.99
N ALA A 95 18.86 -5.00 -7.08
CA ALA A 95 19.40 -4.87 -8.43
C ALA A 95 20.09 -3.50 -8.64
N SER A 96 19.42 -2.41 -8.24
CA SER A 96 19.99 -1.06 -8.30
C SER A 96 21.25 -0.95 -7.44
N ARG A 97 21.21 -1.47 -6.21
CA ARG A 97 22.34 -1.49 -5.28
C ARG A 97 23.55 -2.22 -5.87
N LYS A 98 23.36 -3.41 -6.44
CA LYS A 98 24.43 -4.19 -7.08
C LYS A 98 25.09 -3.44 -8.23
N VAL A 99 24.32 -2.68 -9.01
CA VAL A 99 24.87 -1.83 -10.08
C VAL A 99 25.74 -0.72 -9.49
N GLY A 100 25.29 -0.05 -8.43
CA GLY A 100 26.10 0.98 -7.76
C GLY A 100 27.39 0.41 -7.16
N GLU A 101 27.31 -0.72 -6.47
CA GLU A 101 28.47 -1.39 -5.87
C GLU A 101 29.51 -1.81 -6.92
N LYS A 102 29.07 -2.27 -8.10
CA LYS A 102 29.94 -2.59 -9.24
C LYS A 102 30.77 -1.38 -9.72
N HIS A 103 30.25 -0.16 -9.52
CA HIS A 103 30.91 1.09 -9.93
C HIS A 103 31.57 1.83 -8.76
N GLY A 104 31.80 1.16 -7.63
CA GLY A 104 32.53 1.73 -6.48
C GLY A 104 31.66 2.47 -5.46
N TYR A 105 30.34 2.52 -5.65
CA TYR A 105 29.41 3.08 -4.67
C TYR A 105 29.02 2.01 -3.65
N LYS A 106 29.76 1.90 -2.55
CA LYS A 106 29.45 0.98 -1.46
C LYS A 106 28.02 1.27 -0.96
N ARG A 107 27.17 0.24 -0.91
CA ARG A 107 25.72 0.33 -0.60
C ARG A 107 24.84 1.01 -1.67
N GLY A 108 25.37 1.21 -2.87
CA GLY A 108 24.64 1.78 -4.00
C GLY A 108 24.58 3.32 -3.98
N ILE A 109 24.18 3.91 -5.10
CA ILE A 109 24.17 5.39 -5.27
C ILE A 109 23.15 6.09 -4.37
N ASP A 110 22.08 5.42 -3.96
CA ASP A 110 21.06 6.01 -3.09
C ASP A 110 21.48 6.10 -1.62
N SER A 111 22.58 5.45 -1.22
CA SER A 111 23.17 5.63 0.11
C SER A 111 24.02 6.89 0.12
N GLN A 112 23.47 7.97 0.65
CA GLN A 112 24.07 9.29 0.66
C GLN A 112 24.29 9.79 2.09
N GLU A 113 25.09 10.84 2.26
CA GLU A 113 25.21 11.53 3.53
C GLU A 113 23.81 11.91 4.04
N PHE A 114 23.53 11.60 5.32
CA PHE A 114 22.22 11.79 5.96
C PHE A 114 21.05 10.96 5.41
N ASN A 115 21.25 10.08 4.42
CA ASN A 115 20.26 9.11 3.96
C ASN A 115 20.89 7.72 3.73
N MET A 116 20.99 6.94 4.80
CA MET A 116 21.58 5.58 4.79
C MET A 116 20.54 4.46 4.93
N VAL A 117 19.25 4.81 4.99
CA VAL A 117 18.17 3.82 5.11
C VAL A 117 18.07 3.06 3.77
N SER A 118 18.36 1.76 3.81
CA SER A 118 18.68 0.96 2.61
C SER A 118 17.52 0.75 1.63
N ASP A 119 16.28 0.97 2.06
CA ASP A 119 15.03 0.93 1.31
C ASP A 119 14.41 2.32 1.13
N TYR A 120 15.19 3.38 1.34
CA TYR A 120 14.79 4.77 1.12
C TYR A 120 15.53 5.42 -0.07
N PRO A 121 15.46 4.82 -1.28
CA PRO A 121 16.02 5.45 -2.47
C PRO A 121 15.27 6.73 -2.81
N THR A 122 16.00 7.66 -3.40
CA THR A 122 15.47 8.98 -3.80
C THR A 122 15.87 9.34 -5.22
N LEU A 123 16.80 8.60 -5.83
CA LEU A 123 17.29 8.84 -7.18
C LEU A 123 16.97 7.66 -8.11
N SER A 124 17.34 6.42 -7.74
CA SER A 124 17.19 5.29 -8.66
C SER A 124 15.75 4.75 -8.76
N ASN A 125 14.87 5.14 -7.83
CA ASN A 125 13.48 4.69 -7.74
C ASN A 125 12.48 5.61 -8.46
N TYR A 126 12.84 6.13 -9.64
CA TYR A 126 11.94 6.98 -10.44
C TYR A 126 10.51 6.42 -10.54
N ASN A 127 10.36 5.11 -10.78
CA ASN A 127 9.05 4.46 -10.89
C ASN A 127 8.22 4.54 -9.60
N GLN A 128 8.86 4.57 -8.41
CA GLN A 128 8.19 4.76 -7.13
C GLN A 128 7.66 6.20 -7.00
N LEU A 129 8.51 7.18 -7.30
CA LEU A 129 8.13 8.60 -7.24
C LEU A 129 7.01 8.91 -8.26
N LYS A 130 7.12 8.36 -9.46
CA LYS A 130 6.07 8.43 -10.47
C LYS A 130 4.77 7.77 -9.98
N PHE A 131 4.86 6.61 -9.34
CA PHE A 131 3.67 5.93 -8.82
C PHE A 131 2.94 6.75 -7.74
N PHE A 132 3.67 7.48 -6.90
CA PHE A 132 3.06 8.42 -5.95
C PHE A 132 2.22 9.48 -6.67
N LEU A 133 2.75 10.07 -7.75
CA LEU A 133 2.02 11.04 -8.56
C LEU A 133 0.83 10.40 -9.29
N ASP A 134 0.98 9.17 -9.80
CA ASP A 134 -0.11 8.47 -10.47
C ASP A 134 -1.28 8.16 -9.52
N VAL A 135 -0.99 7.83 -8.25
CA VAL A 135 -2.00 7.69 -7.19
C VAL A 135 -2.67 9.04 -6.92
N ALA A 136 -1.89 10.11 -6.73
CA ALA A 136 -2.41 11.44 -6.45
C ALA A 136 -3.29 11.99 -7.59
N HIS A 137 -2.87 11.85 -8.84
CA HIS A 137 -3.69 12.24 -10.00
C HIS A 137 -4.96 11.38 -10.11
N SER A 138 -4.87 10.08 -9.81
CA SER A 138 -6.07 9.22 -9.81
C SER A 138 -7.05 9.63 -8.70
N MET A 139 -6.55 10.08 -7.56
CA MET A 139 -7.37 10.65 -6.49
C MET A 139 -8.04 11.94 -6.94
N GLU A 140 -7.32 12.86 -7.58
CA GLU A 140 -7.85 14.12 -8.13
C GLU A 140 -8.92 13.89 -9.22
N GLU A 141 -8.71 12.92 -10.11
CA GLU A 141 -9.64 12.59 -11.19
C GLU A 141 -10.94 11.93 -10.70
N ILE A 142 -10.86 11.06 -9.70
CA ILE A 142 -11.92 10.09 -9.40
C ILE A 142 -12.60 10.37 -8.05
N CYS A 143 -11.91 11.03 -7.12
CA CYS A 143 -12.41 11.31 -5.79
C CYS A 143 -12.49 12.82 -5.53
N PRO A 144 -13.68 13.36 -5.19
CA PRO A 144 -13.84 14.80 -5.03
C PRO A 144 -13.14 15.40 -3.80
N ASN A 145 -12.83 14.62 -2.73
CA ASN A 145 -12.09 15.07 -1.52
C ASN A 145 -11.50 13.89 -0.68
N PRO A 146 -10.58 13.07 -1.20
CA PRO A 146 -9.96 12.00 -0.41
C PRO A 146 -8.81 12.53 0.48
N ILE A 147 -8.55 11.87 1.61
CA ILE A 147 -7.35 12.06 2.47
C ILE A 147 -6.31 10.97 2.19
#